data_AF-C3YBA8-F1
#
_entry.id   AF-C3YBA8-F1
#
_cell.length_a   1.000
_cell.length_b   1.000
_cell.length_c   1.000
_cell.angle_alpha   90.00
_cell.angle_beta   90.00
_cell.angle_gamma   90.00
#
_symmetry.space_group_name_H-M   'P 1'
#
loop_
_entity.id
_entity.type
_entity.pdbx_description
1 polymer ?
#
loop_
_entity_poly.entity_id
_entity_poly.type
_entity_poly.pdbx_seq_one_letter_code
_entity_poly.pdbx_strand_id
1 'polypeptide(L)'
;MAEGVAKPQRDPPQGMEPFDRGALSEEQQAKLNQFKVQTRLGNERYLREHPEVSCMVSGFLSDVLAKKPENIREFAAEYFRNPELPDQVRKEVAAQEEKKRIAAQAKKRL
;
A
#
# COMPACT_ATOMS: atom_id res chain seq x y z
N MET A 1 10.19 18.96 -32.79
CA MET A 1 8.98 19.11 -31.94
C MET A 1 8.98 17.92 -30.99
N ALA A 2 9.47 18.09 -29.77
CA ALA A 2 9.53 16.99 -28.80
C ALA A 2 8.22 17.00 -27.99
N GLU A 3 7.49 15.90 -28.07
CA GLU A 3 6.23 15.68 -27.37
C GLU A 3 6.39 15.90 -25.86
N GLY A 4 5.49 16.70 -25.30
CA GLY A 4 5.45 17.02 -23.88
C GLY A 4 5.28 15.77 -23.03
N VAL A 5 6.37 15.32 -22.42
CA VAL A 5 6.37 14.32 -21.35
C VAL A 5 5.41 14.81 -20.27
N ALA A 6 4.31 14.08 -20.06
CA ALA A 6 3.25 14.44 -19.12
C ALA A 6 3.86 14.75 -17.75
N LYS A 7 3.70 15.99 -17.30
CA LYS A 7 4.28 16.50 -16.05
C LYS A 7 3.59 15.80 -14.87
N PRO A 8 4.33 15.22 -13.91
CA PRO A 8 3.72 14.70 -12.70
C PRO A 8 3.19 15.86 -11.85
N GLN A 9 1.87 16.02 -11.79
CA GLN A 9 1.21 16.97 -10.89
C GLN A 9 1.10 16.34 -9.49
N ARG A 10 2.10 16.55 -8.64
CA ARG A 10 1.98 16.29 -7.20
C ARG A 10 2.64 17.45 -6.46
N ASP A 11 1.97 17.94 -5.42
CA ASP A 11 2.57 18.88 -4.49
C ASP A 11 3.64 18.16 -3.65
N PRO A 12 4.71 18.86 -3.22
CA PRO A 12 5.72 18.27 -2.35
C PRO A 12 5.10 17.84 -1.01
N PRO A 13 5.62 16.78 -0.36
CA PRO A 13 5.22 16.42 0.98
C PRO A 13 5.41 17.58 1.96
N GLN A 14 4.51 17.71 2.95
CA GLN A 14 4.55 18.78 3.93
C GLN A 14 5.89 18.76 4.71
N GLY A 15 6.58 19.92 4.75
CA GLY A 15 7.89 20.05 5.38
C GLY A 15 9.10 19.84 4.45
N MET A 16 8.87 19.65 3.14
CA MET A 16 9.94 19.64 2.12
C MET A 16 9.95 20.92 1.30
N GLU A 17 11.13 21.28 0.78
CA GLU A 17 11.26 22.37 -0.19
C GLU A 17 10.46 22.08 -1.47
N PRO A 18 10.01 23.13 -2.18
CA PRO A 18 9.36 22.97 -3.48
C PRO A 18 10.23 22.16 -4.45
N PHE A 19 9.59 21.34 -5.29
CA PHE A 19 10.31 20.62 -6.34
C PHE A 19 11.05 21.61 -7.25
N ASP A 20 12.38 21.54 -7.26
CA ASP A 20 13.19 22.25 -8.25
C ASP A 20 12.99 21.59 -9.62
N ARG A 21 12.12 22.22 -10.42
CA ARG A 21 11.72 21.71 -11.74
C ARG A 21 12.86 21.72 -12.76
N GLY A 22 13.97 22.40 -12.47
CA GLY A 22 15.18 22.42 -13.30
C GLY A 22 16.29 21.48 -12.81
N ALA A 23 16.09 20.79 -11.68
CA ALA A 23 17.14 19.97 -11.07
C ALA A 23 17.54 18.74 -11.90
N LEU A 24 16.68 18.30 -12.84
CA LEU A 24 16.92 17.12 -13.68
C LEU A 24 16.88 17.49 -15.16
N SER A 25 17.84 16.97 -15.92
CA SER A 25 17.77 16.96 -17.38
C SER A 25 16.61 16.10 -17.88
N GLU A 26 16.20 16.27 -19.13
CA GLU A 26 15.12 15.47 -19.73
C GLU A 26 15.42 13.96 -19.69
N GLU A 27 16.69 13.58 -19.91
CA GLU A 27 17.14 12.19 -19.82
C GLU A 27 17.03 11.64 -18.39
N GLN A 28 17.46 12.44 -17.39
CA GLN A 28 17.35 12.07 -15.98
C GLN A 28 15.88 11.94 -15.55
N GLN A 29 15.01 12.83 -16.03
CA GLN A 29 13.58 12.77 -15.77
C GLN A 29 12.95 11.52 -16.38
N ALA A 30 13.32 11.14 -17.61
CA ALA A 30 12.84 9.93 -18.26
C ALA A 30 13.28 8.67 -17.49
N LYS A 31 14.55 8.61 -17.08
CA LYS A 31 15.09 7.51 -16.26
C LYS A 31 14.39 7.41 -14.90
N LEU A 32 14.14 8.56 -14.25
CA LEU A 32 13.41 8.62 -12.99
C LEU A 32 11.97 8.12 -13.14
N ASN A 33 11.29 8.49 -14.22
CA ASN A 33 9.94 8.04 -14.49
C ASN A 33 9.88 6.51 -14.70
N GLN A 34 10.80 5.95 -15.50
CA GLN A 34 10.91 4.50 -15.68
C GLN A 34 11.17 3.78 -14.35
N PHE A 35 12.10 4.29 -13.54
CA PHE A 35 12.39 3.76 -12.22
C PHE A 35 11.14 3.78 -11.32
N LYS A 36 10.41 4.90 -11.24
CA LYS A 36 9.17 4.98 -10.46
C LYS A 36 8.12 3.98 -10.92
N VAL A 37 7.97 3.76 -12.22
CA VAL A 37 7.03 2.77 -12.76
C VAL A 37 7.42 1.37 -12.31
N GLN A 38 8.69 0.98 -12.48
CA GLN A 38 9.17 -0.33 -12.05
C GLN A 38 9.01 -0.54 -10.54
N THR A 39 9.32 0.47 -9.74
CA THR A 39 9.13 0.43 -8.29
C THR A 39 7.65 0.26 -7.91
N ARG A 40 6.74 0.97 -8.58
CA ARG A 40 5.29 0.82 -8.32
C ARG A 40 4.80 -0.58 -8.66
N LEU A 41 5.23 -1.15 -9.78
CA LEU A 41 4.91 -2.53 -10.16
C LEU A 41 5.47 -3.53 -9.13
N GLY A 42 6.69 -3.32 -8.65
CA GLY A 42 7.29 -4.13 -7.60
C GLY A 42 6.50 -4.08 -6.29
N ASN A 43 6.11 -2.89 -5.86
CA ASN A 43 5.31 -2.69 -4.65
C ASN A 43 3.93 -3.36 -4.77
N GLU A 44 3.26 -3.24 -5.92
CA GLU A 44 1.97 -3.89 -6.16
C GLU A 44 2.08 -5.41 -6.15
N ARG A 45 3.13 -5.97 -6.76
CA ARG A 45 3.41 -7.41 -6.71
C ARG A 45 3.62 -7.87 -5.27
N TYR A 46 4.46 -7.15 -4.51
CA TYR A 46 4.71 -7.45 -3.10
C TYR A 46 3.40 -7.46 -2.30
N LEU A 47 2.58 -6.41 -2.39
CA LEU A 47 1.31 -6.36 -1.66
C LEU A 47 0.31 -7.46 -2.08
N ARG A 48 0.39 -7.94 -3.32
CA ARG A 48 -0.42 -9.06 -3.80
C ARG A 48 0.06 -10.41 -3.27
N GLU A 49 1.36 -10.59 -3.15
CA GLU A 49 2.00 -11.81 -2.65
C GLU A 49 1.99 -11.91 -1.12
N HIS A 50 1.78 -10.78 -0.42
CA HIS A 50 1.79 -10.67 1.04
C HIS A 50 0.40 -10.29 1.61
N PRO A 51 -0.58 -11.22 1.61
CA PRO A 51 -1.93 -10.95 2.12
C PRO A 51 -1.97 -10.59 3.62
N GLU A 52 -0.95 -10.97 4.38
CA GLU A 52 -0.77 -10.60 5.79
C GLU A 52 -0.75 -9.08 5.99
N VAL A 53 -0.14 -8.33 5.07
CA VAL A 53 -0.08 -6.86 5.13
C VAL A 53 -1.48 -6.28 4.98
N SER A 54 -2.27 -6.80 4.05
CA SER A 54 -3.65 -6.38 3.85
C SER A 54 -4.53 -6.72 5.07
N CYS A 55 -4.35 -7.90 5.67
CA CYS A 55 -5.06 -8.29 6.89
C CYS A 55 -4.71 -7.39 8.08
N MET A 56 -3.43 -7.07 8.28
CA MET A 56 -2.99 -6.16 9.33
C MET A 56 -3.59 -4.76 9.19
N VAL A 57 -3.52 -4.18 7.98
CA VAL A 57 -4.02 -2.83 7.72
C VAL A 57 -5.55 -2.77 7.83
N SER A 58 -6.26 -3.76 7.28
CA SER A 58 -7.72 -3.79 7.35
C SER A 58 -8.22 -4.03 8.78
N GLY A 59 -7.57 -4.89 9.56
CA GLY A 59 -7.87 -5.08 10.97
C GLY A 59 -7.67 -3.80 11.78
N PHE A 60 -6.53 -3.13 11.59
CA PHE A 60 -6.24 -1.86 12.25
C PHE A 60 -7.28 -0.79 11.92
N LEU A 61 -7.62 -0.62 10.63
CA LEU A 61 -8.62 0.36 10.22
C LEU A 61 -10.02 0.04 10.76
N SER A 62 -10.39 -1.24 10.79
CA SER A 62 -11.67 -1.67 11.37
C SER A 62 -11.76 -1.29 12.84
N ASP A 63 -10.68 -1.50 13.58
CA ASP A 63 -10.56 -1.15 15.00
C ASP A 63 -10.58 0.37 15.23
N VAL A 64 -9.88 1.15 14.40
CA VAL A 64 -9.92 2.62 14.45
C VAL A 64 -11.33 3.13 14.20
N LEU A 65 -12.03 2.60 13.20
CA LEU A 65 -13.39 3.02 12.86
C LEU A 65 -14.41 2.65 13.94
N ALA A 66 -14.22 1.50 14.59
CA ALA A 66 -15.07 1.02 15.66
C ALA A 66 -14.85 1.79 16.98
N LYS A 67 -13.59 1.96 17.39
CA LYS A 67 -13.22 2.53 18.70
C LYS A 67 -13.08 4.05 18.66
N LYS A 68 -12.86 4.65 17.49
CA LYS A 68 -12.68 6.10 17.28
C LYS A 68 -11.73 6.74 18.30
N PRO A 69 -10.47 6.30 18.37
CA PRO A 69 -9.52 6.82 19.35
C PRO A 69 -9.23 8.31 19.11
N GLU A 70 -9.02 9.05 20.19
CA GLU A 70 -8.64 10.47 20.14
C GLU A 70 -7.23 10.66 19.56
N ASN A 71 -6.30 9.77 19.93
CA ASN A 71 -4.93 9.75 19.39
C ASN A 71 -4.66 8.48 18.56
N ILE A 72 -4.74 8.63 17.24
CA ILE A 72 -4.51 7.53 16.28
C ILE A 72 -3.08 6.99 16.36
N ARG A 73 -2.08 7.83 16.67
CA ARG A 73 -0.67 7.41 16.69
C ARG A 73 -0.37 6.49 17.88
N GLU A 74 -0.87 6.86 19.06
CA GLU A 74 -0.76 6.02 20.26
C GLU A 74 -1.51 4.70 20.08
N PHE A 75 -2.73 4.78 19.53
CA PHE A 75 -3.51 3.59 19.21
C PHE A 75 -2.79 2.65 18.23
N ALA A 76 -2.16 3.19 17.18
CA ALA A 76 -1.34 2.41 16.26
C ALA A 76 -0.15 1.75 16.98
N ALA A 77 0.56 2.49 17.84
CA ALA A 77 1.68 1.95 18.57
C ALA A 77 1.25 0.80 19.50
N GLU A 78 0.11 0.90 20.18
CA GLU A 78 -0.44 -0.17 21.00
C GLU A 78 -0.90 -1.37 20.15
N TYR A 79 -1.65 -1.13 19.07
CA TYR A 79 -2.17 -2.15 18.19
C TYR A 79 -1.03 -3.01 17.59
N PHE A 80 -0.02 -2.37 17.02
CA PHE A 80 1.10 -3.08 16.36
C PHE A 80 2.15 -3.62 17.33
N ARG A 81 2.13 -3.23 18.62
CA ARG A 81 2.95 -3.84 19.67
C ARG A 81 2.30 -5.08 20.29
N ASN A 82 1.05 -5.40 19.96
CA ASN A 82 0.38 -6.56 20.51
C ASN A 82 1.09 -7.87 20.08
N PRO A 83 1.63 -8.67 21.03
CA PRO A 83 2.33 -9.91 20.71
C PRO A 83 1.43 -10.99 20.09
N GLU A 84 0.10 -10.90 20.26
CA GLU A 84 -0.86 -11.84 19.69
C GLU A 84 -1.26 -11.50 18.25
N LEU A 85 -0.97 -10.28 17.78
CA LEU A 85 -1.33 -9.81 16.45
C LEU A 85 -0.82 -10.74 15.33
N PRO A 86 0.43 -11.23 15.34
CA PRO A 86 0.92 -12.13 14.29
C PRO A 86 0.08 -13.42 14.17
N ASP A 87 -0.35 -14.00 15.28
CA ASP A 87 -1.15 -15.22 15.27
C ASP A 87 -2.58 -14.96 14.79
N GLN A 88 -3.16 -13.82 15.16
CA GLN A 88 -4.46 -13.37 14.65
C GLN A 88 -4.41 -13.17 13.14
N VAL A 89 -3.37 -12.49 12.63
CA VAL A 89 -3.18 -12.25 11.20
C VAL A 89 -3.01 -13.56 10.43
N ARG A 90 -2.22 -14.51 10.95
CA ARG A 90 -2.07 -15.85 10.34
C ARG A 90 -3.40 -16.58 10.21
N LYS A 91 -4.24 -16.52 11.25
CA LYS A 91 -5.59 -17.12 11.23
C LYS A 91 -6.49 -16.45 10.20
N GLU A 92 -6.50 -15.12 10.14
CA GLU A 92 -7.27 -14.35 9.18
C GLU A 92 -6.84 -14.62 7.73
N VAL A 93 -5.53 -14.67 7.46
CA VAL A 93 -4.99 -15.01 6.14
C VAL A 93 -5.46 -16.40 5.71
N ALA A 94 -5.34 -17.41 6.59
CA ALA A 94 -5.80 -18.77 6.28
C ALA A 94 -7.32 -18.80 5.98
N ALA A 95 -8.12 -18.08 6.75
CA ALA A 95 -9.56 -17.98 6.52
C ALA A 95 -9.90 -17.27 5.20
N GLN A 96 -9.16 -16.23 4.83
CA GLN A 96 -9.36 -15.53 3.55
C GLN A 96 -8.98 -16.41 2.35
N GLU A 97 -7.87 -17.12 2.44
CA GLU A 97 -7.44 -18.04 1.38
C GLU A 97 -8.48 -19.15 1.15
N GLU A 98 -9.05 -19.70 2.22
CA GLU A 98 -10.11 -20.70 2.07
C GLU A 98 -11.39 -20.11 1.44
N LYS A 99 -11.82 -18.91 1.86
CA LYS A 99 -12.95 -18.21 1.23
C LYS A 99 -12.70 -17.95 -0.26
N LYS A 100 -11.49 -17.54 -0.64
CA LYS A 100 -11.10 -17.34 -2.05
C LYS A 100 -11.15 -18.66 -2.83
N ARG A 101 -10.67 -19.76 -2.25
CA ARG A 101 -10.71 -21.09 -2.88
C ARG A 101 -12.14 -21.55 -3.14
N ILE A 102 -13.02 -21.41 -2.14
CA ILE A 102 -14.44 -21.75 -2.28
C ILE A 102 -15.10 -20.87 -3.37
N ALA A 103 -14.85 -19.56 -3.36
CA ALA A 103 -15.39 -18.65 -4.37
C ALA A 103 -14.88 -18.97 -5.79
N ALA A 104 -13.61 -19.36 -5.93
CA ALA A 104 -13.02 -19.77 -7.20
C ALA A 104 -13.63 -21.09 -7.72
N GLN A 105 -13.90 -22.05 -6.83
CA GLN A 105 -14.57 -23.31 -7.18
C GLN A 105 -16.02 -23.08 -7.61
N ALA A 106 -16.75 -22.18 -6.93
CA ALA A 106 -18.11 -21.82 -7.29
C ALA A 106 -18.20 -21.16 -8.68
N LYS A 107 -17.27 -20.24 -9.00
CA LYS A 107 -17.21 -19.59 -10.33
C LYS A 107 -16.88 -20.54 -11.48
N LYS A 108 -16.17 -21.63 -11.23
CA LYS A 108 -15.85 -22.64 -12.26
C LYS A 108 -17.01 -23.61 -12.55
N ARG A 109 -18.07 -23.58 -11.72
CA ARG A 109 -19.26 -24.44 -11.86
C ARG A 109 -20.44 -23.73 -12.53
N LEU A 110 -20.31 -22.43 -12.82
CA LEU A 110 -21.19 -21.64 -13.67
C LEU A 110 -20.61 -21.59 -15.09
#